data_AF-A0A522TK07-F1
#
_entry.id   AF-A0A522TK07-F1
#
_cell.length_a   1.000
_cell.length_b   1.000
_cell.length_c   1.000
_cell.angle_alpha   90.00
_cell.angle_beta   90.00
_cell.angle_gamma   90.00
#
_symmetry.space_group_name_H-M   'P 1'
#
loop_
_entity.id
_entity.type
_entity.pdbx_description
1 polymer ?
#
loop_
_entity_poly.entity_id
_entity_poly.type
_entity_poly.pdbx_seq_one_letter_code
_entity_poly.pdbx_strand_id
1 'polypeptide(L)'
;MNTRGKILSTLLATLLLAACSGGMSGTYEGAYGMVTLAFHGSKVDVTVMNQTHELSYSTDGDKLILESSQGKLVVPRNKDGSLDTPWGTLKKKH
;
A
#
# COMPACT_ATOMS: atom_id res chain seq x y z
N MET A 1 -10.20 2.92 56.66
CA MET A 1 -11.00 2.32 55.57
C MET A 1 -10.26 2.60 54.27
N ASN A 2 -9.83 1.54 53.59
CA ASN A 2 -8.85 1.57 52.49
C ASN A 2 -9.46 2.13 51.19
N THR A 3 -8.84 3.14 50.59
CA THR A 3 -9.11 3.58 49.21
C THR A 3 -7.86 3.41 48.35
N ARG A 4 -7.31 2.19 48.33
CA ARG A 4 -6.36 1.72 47.33
C ARG A 4 -7.15 1.02 46.23
N GLY A 5 -7.17 1.59 45.03
CA GLY A 5 -7.72 0.92 43.85
C GLY A 5 -8.98 1.59 43.33
N LYS A 6 -8.80 2.60 42.47
CA LYS A 6 -9.82 3.13 41.54
C LYS A 6 -9.23 4.21 40.61
N ILE A 7 -8.01 4.03 40.09
CA ILE A 7 -7.46 4.97 39.08
C ILE A 7 -6.67 4.24 37.98
N LEU A 8 -7.06 3.02 37.63
CA LEU A 8 -6.32 2.20 36.65
C LEU A 8 -7.15 1.79 35.42
N SER A 9 -8.19 2.55 35.04
CA SER A 9 -9.10 2.15 33.94
C SER A 9 -9.28 3.18 32.82
N THR A 10 -8.53 4.27 32.77
CA THR A 10 -8.77 5.34 31.78
C THR A 10 -7.74 5.44 30.66
N LEU A 11 -6.84 4.46 30.49
CA LEU A 11 -5.72 4.58 29.55
C LEU A 11 -5.81 3.72 28.27
N LEU A 12 -6.90 2.99 28.03
CA LEU A 12 -6.94 1.96 26.97
C LEU A 12 -7.79 2.31 25.72
N ALA A 13 -8.38 3.51 25.63
CA ALA A 13 -9.37 3.83 24.61
C ALA A 13 -8.86 4.65 23.39
N THR A 14 -7.60 5.07 23.35
CA THR A 14 -7.09 5.99 22.30
C THR A 14 -6.28 5.32 21.18
N LEU A 15 -6.08 3.99 21.21
CA LEU A 15 -5.22 3.30 20.22
C LEU A 15 -5.94 2.85 18.92
N LEU A 16 -7.21 3.19 18.73
CA LEU A 16 -8.04 2.66 17.62
C LEU A 16 -8.11 3.56 16.37
N LEU A 17 -7.48 4.75 16.36
CA LEU A 17 -7.53 5.67 15.20
C LEU A 17 -6.32 5.63 14.27
N ALA A 18 -5.41 4.65 14.42
CA ALA A 18 -4.37 4.41 13.42
C ALA A 18 -4.88 3.64 12.19
N ALA A 19 -6.14 3.86 11.78
CA ALA A 19 -6.54 3.68 10.38
C ALA A 19 -6.18 4.95 9.60
N CYS A 20 -4.94 5.42 9.79
CA CYS A 20 -4.35 6.38 8.88
C CYS A 20 -4.36 5.66 7.53
N SER A 21 -5.12 6.18 6.58
CA SER A 21 -5.27 5.68 5.21
C SER A 21 -3.89 5.35 4.64
N GLY A 22 -3.46 4.10 4.85
CA GLY A 22 -2.11 3.61 4.56
C GLY A 22 -1.97 3.37 3.07
N GLY A 23 -2.09 4.46 2.30
CA GLY A 23 -1.84 4.48 0.88
C GLY A 23 -0.40 4.06 0.60
N MET A 24 -0.19 3.53 -0.58
CA MET A 24 1.16 3.30 -1.08
C MET A 24 1.78 4.63 -1.49
N SER A 25 3.10 4.75 -1.37
CA SER A 25 3.84 5.94 -1.75
C SER A 25 5.17 5.58 -2.38
N GLY A 26 5.68 6.50 -3.18
CA GLY A 26 6.95 6.35 -3.89
C GLY A 26 6.80 5.54 -5.17
N THR A 27 7.95 5.18 -5.72
CA THR A 27 8.04 4.49 -7.01
C THR A 27 8.52 3.06 -6.79
N TYR A 28 7.87 2.11 -7.45
CA TYR A 28 8.29 0.71 -7.50
C TYR A 28 8.80 0.41 -8.90
N GLU A 29 9.95 -0.24 -8.99
CA GLU A 29 10.64 -0.46 -10.26
C GLU A 29 11.01 -1.94 -10.38
N GLY A 30 10.79 -2.49 -11.57
CA GLY A 30 11.14 -3.86 -11.93
C GLY A 30 12.57 -3.98 -12.40
N ALA A 31 12.98 -5.22 -12.68
CA ALA A 31 14.30 -5.46 -13.26
C ALA A 31 14.51 -4.62 -14.53
N TYR A 32 15.64 -3.92 -14.60
CA TYR A 32 16.04 -3.08 -15.72
C TYR A 32 15.12 -1.87 -16.02
N GLY A 33 14.23 -1.48 -15.10
CA GLY A 33 13.38 -0.28 -15.28
C GLY A 33 12.30 -0.40 -16.36
N MET A 34 12.03 -1.61 -16.87
CA MET A 34 11.04 -1.84 -17.92
C MET A 34 9.59 -1.64 -17.45
N VAL A 35 9.38 -1.76 -16.13
CA VAL A 35 8.08 -1.57 -15.48
C VAL A 35 8.26 -0.70 -14.24
N THR A 36 7.39 0.30 -14.12
CA THR A 36 7.39 1.26 -13.02
C THR A 36 5.96 1.50 -12.52
N LEU A 37 5.78 1.54 -11.20
CA LEU A 37 4.56 1.99 -10.54
C LEU A 37 4.87 3.21 -9.65
N ALA A 38 4.37 4.39 -10.02
CA ALA A 38 4.57 5.61 -9.25
C ALA A 38 3.27 6.01 -8.53
N PHE A 39 3.25 5.85 -7.22
CA PHE A 39 2.06 6.11 -6.39
C PHE A 39 1.98 7.58 -5.97
N HIS A 40 0.82 8.18 -6.18
CA HIS A 40 0.54 9.56 -5.81
C HIS A 40 -0.91 9.70 -5.28
N GLY A 41 -1.05 9.90 -3.97
CA GLY A 41 -2.37 9.94 -3.32
C GLY A 41 -3.13 8.62 -3.49
N SER A 42 -4.31 8.66 -4.11
CA SER A 42 -5.17 7.50 -4.41
C SER A 42 -5.01 6.95 -5.85
N LYS A 43 -4.00 7.45 -6.57
CA LYS A 43 -3.70 7.11 -7.95
C LYS A 43 -2.30 6.52 -8.09
N VAL A 44 -2.09 5.81 -9.19
CA VAL A 44 -0.80 5.21 -9.54
C VAL A 44 -0.59 5.26 -11.04
N ASP A 45 0.58 5.74 -11.44
CA ASP A 45 1.03 5.66 -12.83
C ASP A 45 1.73 4.32 -13.04
N VAL A 46 1.18 3.51 -13.94
CA VAL A 46 1.77 2.24 -14.37
C VAL A 46 2.45 2.47 -15.71
N THR A 47 3.78 2.40 -15.73
CA THR A 47 4.57 2.44 -16.97
C THR A 47 5.02 1.04 -17.33
N VAL A 48 4.66 0.57 -18.53
CA VAL A 48 5.12 -0.71 -19.11
C VAL A 48 5.56 -0.44 -20.54
N MET A 49 6.77 -0.85 -20.92
CA MET A 49 7.28 -0.68 -22.29
C MET A 49 7.17 0.77 -22.82
N ASN A 50 7.49 1.74 -21.96
CA ASN A 50 7.43 3.18 -22.26
C ASN A 50 6.01 3.75 -22.53
N GLN A 51 4.96 3.00 -22.19
CA GLN A 51 3.58 3.48 -22.16
C GLN A 51 3.14 3.66 -20.71
N THR A 52 2.56 4.82 -20.38
CA THR A 52 2.09 5.15 -19.03
C THR A 52 0.58 5.23 -18.98
N HIS A 53 -0.01 4.58 -17.98
CA HIS A 53 -1.44 4.61 -17.71
C HIS A 53 -1.69 4.98 -16.24
N GLU A 54 -2.50 6.00 -16.00
CA GLU A 54 -2.95 6.32 -14.64
C GLU A 54 -4.11 5.39 -14.26
N LEU A 55 -3.96 4.71 -13.12
CA LEU A 55 -4.97 3.84 -12.55
C LEU A 55 -5.37 4.32 -11.15
N SER A 56 -6.59 3.99 -10.75
CA SER A 56 -6.95 4.04 -9.33
C SER A 56 -6.37 2.81 -8.63
N TYR A 57 -6.06 2.94 -7.35
CA TYR A 57 -5.65 1.79 -6.54
C TYR A 57 -6.28 1.79 -5.16
N SER A 58 -6.32 0.61 -4.56
CA SER A 58 -6.60 0.41 -3.14
C SER A 58 -5.69 -0.66 -2.55
N THR A 59 -5.64 -0.74 -1.23
CA THR A 59 -4.88 -1.76 -0.51
C THR A 59 -5.81 -2.55 0.40
N ASP A 60 -5.59 -3.86 0.46
CA ASP A 60 -6.31 -4.78 1.36
C ASP A 60 -5.28 -5.73 1.97
N GLY A 61 -4.84 -5.41 3.20
CA GLY A 61 -3.80 -6.16 3.90
C GLY A 61 -2.49 -6.21 3.12
N ASP A 62 -2.13 -7.41 2.66
CA ASP A 62 -0.94 -7.74 1.87
C ASP A 62 -1.20 -7.69 0.36
N LYS A 63 -2.28 -7.03 -0.08
CA LYS A 63 -2.62 -6.89 -1.50
C LYS A 63 -2.72 -5.44 -1.91
N LEU A 64 -2.18 -5.16 -3.08
CA LEU A 64 -2.46 -3.98 -3.87
C LEU A 64 -3.51 -4.34 -4.93
N ILE A 65 -4.56 -3.54 -5.05
CA ILE A 65 -5.59 -3.72 -6.06
C ILE A 65 -5.51 -2.53 -7.01
N LEU A 66 -5.12 -2.79 -8.25
CA LEU A 66 -5.11 -1.79 -9.33
C LEU A 66 -6.42 -1.87 -10.09
N GLU A 67 -7.05 -0.73 -10.34
CA GLU A 67 -8.36 -0.64 -10.98
C GLU A 67 -8.30 0.19 -12.25
N SER A 68 -8.77 -0.42 -13.34
CA SER A 68 -8.92 0.21 -14.65
C SER A 68 -10.35 0.04 -15.17
N SER A 69 -10.69 0.68 -16.28
CA SER A 69 -11.96 0.46 -16.98
C SER A 69 -12.12 -0.98 -17.50
N GLN A 70 -11.01 -1.73 -17.64
CA GLN A 70 -11.00 -3.10 -18.15
C GLN A 70 -11.11 -4.15 -17.03
N GLY A 71 -11.03 -3.75 -15.77
CA GLY A 71 -11.11 -4.65 -14.62
C GLY A 71 -10.08 -4.33 -13.53
N LYS A 72 -9.93 -5.28 -12.60
CA LYS A 72 -9.05 -5.17 -11.44
C LYS A 72 -7.89 -6.15 -11.54
N LEU A 73 -6.69 -5.70 -11.18
CA LEU A 73 -5.50 -6.53 -11.00
C LEU A 73 -5.13 -6.57 -9.52
N VAL A 74 -5.11 -7.76 -8.94
CA VAL A 74 -4.68 -7.98 -7.56
C VAL A 74 -3.21 -8.37 -7.57
N VAL A 75 -2.40 -7.58 -6.89
CA VAL A 75 -0.94 -7.69 -6.81
C VAL A 75 -0.57 -8.02 -5.37
N PRO A 76 0.05 -9.18 -5.09
CA PRO A 76 0.60 -9.47 -3.77
C PRO A 76 1.70 -8.49 -3.39
N ARG A 77 1.67 -8.05 -2.13
CA ARG A 77 2.71 -7.24 -1.49
C ARG A 77 3.44 -8.12 -0.48
N ASN A 78 4.71 -8.36 -0.76
CA ASN A 78 5.56 -9.15 0.10
C ASN A 78 5.90 -8.44 1.41
N LYS A 79 6.39 -9.21 2.40
CA LYS A 79 6.77 -8.70 3.72
C LYS A 79 7.90 -7.65 3.67
N ASP A 80 8.76 -7.73 2.67
CA ASP A 80 9.83 -6.75 2.40
C ASP A 80 9.32 -5.48 1.69
N GLY A 81 8.01 -5.44 1.38
CA GLY A 81 7.35 -4.36 0.67
C GLY A 81 7.38 -4.49 -0.85
N SER A 82 8.08 -5.47 -1.44
CA SER A 82 8.07 -5.70 -2.89
C SER A 82 6.69 -6.13 -3.41
N LEU A 83 6.46 -5.93 -4.70
CA LEU A 83 5.19 -6.21 -5.37
C LEU A 83 5.37 -7.27 -6.45
N ASP A 84 4.60 -8.36 -6.37
CA ASP A 84 4.65 -9.43 -7.38
C ASP A 84 3.63 -9.18 -8.47
N THR A 85 4.08 -8.56 -9.55
CA THR A 85 3.23 -8.25 -10.69
C THR A 85 3.34 -9.32 -11.79
N PRO A 86 2.41 -9.36 -12.75
CA PRO A 86 2.56 -10.20 -13.94
C PRO A 86 3.84 -9.94 -14.75
N TRP A 87 4.48 -8.78 -14.55
CA TRP A 87 5.72 -8.39 -15.22
C TRP A 87 6.98 -8.66 -14.37
N GLY A 88 6.83 -9.33 -13.23
CA GLY A 88 7.90 -9.64 -12.29
C GLY A 88 7.78 -8.89 -10.96
N THR A 89 8.77 -9.11 -10.10
CA THR A 89 8.83 -8.50 -8.78
C THR A 89 9.37 -7.07 -8.87
N LEU A 90 8.60 -6.11 -8.39
CA LEU A 90 8.98 -4.70 -8.33
C LEU A 90 9.42 -4.34 -6.92
N LYS A 91 10.49 -3.56 -6.82
CA LYS A 91 11.01 -3.09 -5.53
C LYS A 91 10.84 -1.59 -5.42
N LYS A 92 10.59 -1.11 -4.20
CA LYS A 92 10.53 0.33 -3.94
C LYS A 92 11.89 0.95 -4.25
N LYS A 93 11.89 1.98 -5.09
CA LYS A 93 13.07 2.80 -5.38
C LYS A 93 13.43 3.58 -4.12
N HIS A 94 14.69 3.46 -3.71
CA HIS A 94 15.25 4.15 -2.56
C HIS A 94 15.40 5.66 -2.82
#